data_AF-B4SE60-F1
#
_entry.id   AF-B4SE60-F1
#
_cell.length_a   1.000
_cell.length_b   1.000
_cell.length_c   1.000
_cell.angle_alpha   90.00
_cell.angle_beta   90.00
_cell.angle_gamma   90.00
#
_symmetry.space_group_name_H-M   'P 1'
#
loop_
_entity.id
_entity.type
_entity.pdbx_description
1 polymer ?
#
loop_
_entity_poly.entity_id
_entity_poly.type
_entity_poly.pdbx_seq_one_letter_code
_entity_poly.pdbx_strand_id
1 'polypeptide(L)'
;MAVPTKKSSTPPGVAIWVSVTLLWGTVFYWTSIFMLQLASFRLGEGPFNPSKNEQWQVYGIQFVVLILFGLVAMMVKNLFEPGGKKQIERWQNISEGKGEKLFISFAGSLATSFFFTTLTALTFLATSGFVGLAVRFTIPVVLLAALFNIAAGIAASLIVGLIFLIAKVGRKKS
;
A
#
# COMPACT_ATOMS: atom_id res chain seq x y z
N MET A 1 -33.80 -7.09 29.98
CA MET A 1 -32.58 -7.73 29.44
C MET A 1 -32.44 -7.30 27.99
N ALA A 2 -31.47 -6.45 27.66
CA ALA A 2 -31.19 -6.11 26.27
C ALA A 2 -30.34 -7.23 25.67
N VAL A 3 -30.90 -7.95 24.69
CA VAL A 3 -30.16 -8.95 23.91
C VAL A 3 -29.13 -8.18 23.07
N PRO A 4 -27.81 -8.39 23.23
CA PRO A 4 -26.84 -7.76 22.36
C PRO A 4 -27.01 -8.40 20.98
N THR A 5 -27.57 -7.65 20.03
CA THR A 5 -27.60 -8.03 18.62
C THR A 5 -26.16 -8.17 18.13
N LYS A 6 -25.66 -9.40 18.13
CA LYS A 6 -24.36 -9.80 17.58
C LYS A 6 -24.44 -9.52 16.08
N LYS A 7 -23.99 -8.33 15.63
CA LYS A 7 -23.84 -8.01 14.20
C LYS A 7 -22.96 -9.11 13.61
N SER A 8 -23.54 -10.00 12.79
CA SER A 8 -22.75 -10.98 12.06
C SER A 8 -21.84 -10.18 11.12
N SER A 9 -20.53 -10.25 11.36
CA SER A 9 -19.55 -9.58 10.52
C SER A 9 -19.47 -10.32 9.18
N THR A 10 -20.26 -9.86 8.21
CA THR A 10 -20.15 -10.29 6.81
C THR A 10 -18.73 -9.97 6.32
N PRO A 11 -18.08 -10.87 5.55
CA PRO A 11 -16.80 -10.58 4.94
C PRO A 11 -16.83 -9.24 4.17
N PRO A 12 -15.73 -8.47 4.15
CA PRO A 12 -15.67 -7.22 3.41
C PRO A 12 -16.00 -7.44 1.94
N GLY A 13 -17.01 -6.72 1.47
CA GLY A 13 -17.45 -6.80 0.08
C GLY A 13 -16.40 -6.27 -0.90
N VAL A 14 -16.65 -6.50 -2.19
CA VAL A 14 -15.76 -6.12 -3.30
C VAL A 14 -15.37 -4.65 -3.26
N ALA A 15 -16.35 -3.77 -2.96
CA ALA A 15 -16.13 -2.34 -2.89
C ALA A 15 -15.07 -1.94 -1.86
N ILE A 16 -15.02 -2.59 -0.69
CA ILE A 16 -14.04 -2.27 0.37
C ILE A 16 -12.65 -2.69 -0.07
N TRP A 17 -12.50 -3.88 -0.66
CA TRP A 17 -11.23 -4.35 -1.19
C TRP A 17 -10.68 -3.41 -2.27
N VAL A 18 -11.49 -3.10 -3.27
CA VAL A 18 -11.09 -2.21 -4.35
C VAL A 18 -10.73 -0.82 -3.80
N SER A 19 -11.55 -0.26 -2.91
CA SER A 19 -11.29 1.07 -2.34
C SER A 19 -10.00 1.11 -1.51
N VAL A 20 -9.75 0.09 -0.68
CA VAL A 20 -8.52 0.00 0.13
C VAL A 20 -7.30 -0.19 -0.76
N THR A 21 -7.37 -1.05 -1.78
CA THR A 21 -6.28 -1.26 -2.74
C THR A 21 -5.99 0.01 -3.53
N LEU A 22 -7.02 0.73 -3.97
CA LEU A 22 -6.86 2.00 -4.67
C LEU A 22 -6.26 3.08 -3.78
N LEU A 23 -6.73 3.21 -2.54
CA LEU A 23 -6.21 4.18 -1.59
C LEU A 23 -4.70 3.99 -1.35
N TRP A 24 -4.30 2.78 -0.96
CA TRP A 24 -2.90 2.48 -0.70
C TRP A 24 -2.07 2.48 -1.98
N GLY A 25 -2.59 1.91 -3.06
CA GLY A 25 -1.92 1.89 -4.36
C GLY A 25 -1.65 3.30 -4.89
N THR A 26 -2.54 4.26 -4.66
CA THR A 26 -2.35 5.67 -5.01
C THR A 26 -1.25 6.32 -4.18
N VAL A 27 -1.30 6.15 -2.86
CA VAL A 27 -0.27 6.68 -1.96
C VAL A 27 1.09 6.14 -2.36
N PHE A 28 1.20 4.82 -2.53
CA PHE A 28 2.46 4.19 -2.91
C PHE A 28 2.90 4.56 -4.33
N TYR A 29 2.00 4.81 -5.26
CA TYR A 29 2.36 5.25 -6.61
C TYR A 29 3.16 6.57 -6.56
N TRP A 30 2.63 7.57 -5.85
CA TRP A 30 3.28 8.87 -5.72
C TRP A 30 4.59 8.79 -4.95
N THR A 31 4.62 8.04 -3.83
CA THR A 31 5.88 7.87 -3.09
C THR A 31 6.92 7.11 -3.90
N SER A 32 6.50 6.10 -4.67
CA SER A 32 7.41 5.31 -5.50
C SER A 32 8.02 6.13 -6.62
N ILE A 33 7.27 7.04 -7.26
CA ILE A 33 7.86 7.99 -8.23
C ILE A 33 9.01 8.74 -7.56
N PHE A 34 8.75 9.40 -6.43
CA PHE A 34 9.77 10.17 -5.72
C PHE A 34 11.00 9.31 -5.36
N MET A 35 10.80 8.09 -4.86
CA MET A 35 11.90 7.20 -4.52
C MET A 35 12.68 6.70 -5.74
N LEU A 36 12.01 6.45 -6.87
CA LEU A 36 12.65 6.09 -8.13
C LEU A 36 13.49 7.25 -8.68
N GLN A 37 13.01 8.49 -8.57
CA GLN A 37 13.77 9.69 -8.94
C GLN A 37 15.04 9.81 -8.09
N LEU A 38 14.89 9.68 -6.77
CA LEU A 38 16.00 9.76 -5.82
C LEU A 38 17.03 8.65 -6.05
N ALA A 39 16.57 7.41 -6.28
CA ALA A 39 17.44 6.28 -6.56
C ALA A 39 18.19 6.43 -7.88
N SER A 40 17.51 6.86 -8.94
CA SER A 40 18.12 7.11 -10.26
C SER A 40 19.19 8.20 -10.18
N PHE A 41 18.91 9.30 -9.45
CA PHE A 41 19.88 10.35 -9.19
C PHE A 41 21.09 9.84 -8.39
N ARG A 42 20.86 9.04 -7.34
CA ARG A 42 21.93 8.50 -6.49
C ARG A 42 22.84 7.50 -7.21
N LEU A 43 22.32 6.75 -8.17
CA LEU A 43 23.09 5.77 -8.95
C LEU A 43 23.66 6.34 -10.25
N GLY A 44 23.34 7.59 -10.60
CA GLY A 44 23.88 8.26 -11.80
C GLY A 44 23.31 7.74 -13.12
N GLU A 45 22.18 7.03 -13.10
CA GLU A 45 21.60 6.37 -14.29
C GLU A 45 20.73 7.29 -15.16
N GLY A 46 20.93 8.60 -15.02
CA GLY A 46 20.13 9.63 -15.68
C GLY A 46 18.88 10.03 -14.88
N PRO A 47 18.36 11.24 -15.10
CA PRO A 47 17.22 11.74 -14.34
C PRO A 47 15.92 11.07 -14.83
N PHE A 48 15.41 10.11 -14.07
CA PHE A 48 13.98 9.80 -14.12
C PHE A 48 13.24 11.03 -13.61
N ASN A 49 12.56 11.77 -14.49
CA ASN A 49 11.81 12.97 -14.11
C ASN A 49 10.58 13.15 -15.02
N PRO A 50 9.55 12.28 -14.87
CA PRO A 50 8.34 12.41 -15.66
C PRO A 50 7.64 13.74 -15.35
N SER A 51 7.14 14.41 -16.37
CA SER A 51 6.26 15.56 -16.25
C SER A 51 4.96 15.19 -15.52
N LYS A 52 4.25 16.19 -14.99
CA LYS A 52 2.96 15.97 -14.33
C LYS A 52 1.96 15.25 -15.22
N ASN A 53 1.94 15.57 -16.52
CA ASN A 53 1.04 14.94 -17.47
C ASN A 53 1.36 13.45 -17.65
N GLU A 54 2.63 13.10 -17.82
CA GLU A 54 3.07 11.70 -17.94
C GLU A 54 2.78 10.91 -16.66
N GLN A 55 2.98 11.52 -15.49
CA GLN A 55 2.61 10.90 -14.20
C GLN A 55 1.10 10.58 -14.16
N TRP A 56 0.22 11.49 -14.58
CA TRP A 56 -1.22 11.22 -14.59
C TRP A 56 -1.64 10.18 -15.63
N GLN A 57 -1.01 10.17 -16.81
CA GLN A 57 -1.28 9.18 -17.86
C GLN A 57 -0.88 7.78 -17.40
N VAL A 58 0.32 7.63 -16.82
CA VAL A 58 0.80 6.37 -16.26
C VAL A 58 -0.06 5.95 -15.07
N TYR A 59 -0.48 6.89 -14.22
CA TYR A 59 -1.40 6.62 -13.11
C TYR A 59 -2.75 6.07 -13.58
N GLY A 60 -3.30 6.57 -14.69
CA GLY A 60 -4.54 6.02 -15.27
C GLY A 60 -4.41 4.53 -15.61
N ILE A 61 -3.25 4.12 -16.13
CA ILE A 61 -2.96 2.70 -16.43
C ILE A 61 -2.73 1.92 -15.13
N GLN A 62 -1.94 2.47 -14.21
CA GLN A 62 -1.72 1.91 -12.87
C GLN A 62 -3.05 1.68 -12.14
N PHE A 63 -4.01 2.59 -12.25
CA PHE A 63 -5.32 2.51 -11.61
C PHE A 63 -6.09 1.27 -12.07
N VAL A 64 -6.10 0.98 -13.37
CA VAL A 64 -6.71 -0.25 -13.91
C VAL A 64 -5.98 -1.49 -13.38
N VAL A 65 -4.64 -1.47 -13.36
CA VAL A 65 -3.82 -2.56 -12.81
C VAL A 65 -4.13 -2.79 -11.32
N LEU A 66 -4.32 -1.73 -10.53
CA LEU A 66 -4.67 -1.81 -9.11
C LEU A 66 -6.04 -2.44 -8.88
N ILE A 67 -7.04 -2.11 -9.72
CA ILE A 67 -8.36 -2.74 -9.66
C ILE A 67 -8.22 -4.24 -9.92
N LEU A 68 -7.55 -4.63 -11.00
CA LEU A 68 -7.33 -6.04 -11.34
C LEU A 68 -6.59 -6.77 -10.21
N PHE A 69 -5.55 -6.15 -9.65
CA PHE A 69 -4.82 -6.69 -8.52
C PHE A 69 -5.70 -6.88 -7.29
N GLY A 70 -6.54 -5.92 -6.94
CA GLY A 70 -7.48 -6.02 -5.81
C GLY A 70 -8.47 -7.18 -5.97
N LEU A 71 -8.97 -7.38 -7.19
CA LEU A 71 -9.87 -8.50 -7.51
C LEU A 71 -9.16 -9.86 -7.44
N VAL A 72 -7.96 -9.97 -8.02
CA VAL A 72 -7.14 -11.20 -7.95
C VAL A 72 -6.76 -11.52 -6.52
N ALA A 73 -6.31 -10.53 -5.74
CA ALA A 73 -5.94 -10.71 -4.33
C ALA A 73 -7.13 -11.24 -3.51
N MET A 74 -8.34 -10.75 -3.78
CA MET A 74 -9.55 -11.24 -3.14
C MET A 74 -9.89 -12.67 -3.57
N MET A 75 -9.78 -12.99 -4.87
CA MET A 75 -10.02 -14.34 -5.38
C MET A 75 -9.05 -15.36 -4.77
N VAL A 76 -7.75 -15.03 -4.79
CA VAL A 76 -6.68 -15.83 -4.19
C VAL A 76 -6.96 -16.03 -2.71
N LYS A 77 -7.34 -14.97 -1.99
CA LYS A 77 -7.70 -15.09 -0.57
C LYS A 77 -8.90 -16.01 -0.35
N ASN A 78 -9.97 -15.86 -1.13
CA ASN A 78 -11.16 -16.68 -1.00
C ASN A 78 -10.89 -18.16 -1.29
N LEU A 79 -9.91 -18.45 -2.17
CA LEU A 79 -9.45 -19.80 -2.46
C LEU A 79 -8.68 -20.42 -1.28
N PHE A 80 -7.80 -19.65 -0.62
CA PHE A 80 -7.00 -20.15 0.51
C PHE A 80 -7.74 -20.13 1.86
N GLU A 81 -8.72 -19.23 2.04
CA GLU A 81 -9.53 -19.12 3.25
C GLU A 81 -11.03 -19.07 2.93
N PRO A 82 -11.61 -20.17 2.42
CA PRO A 82 -13.03 -20.25 2.16
C PRO A 82 -13.83 -20.03 3.48
N GLY A 83 -14.66 -18.99 3.48
CA GLY A 83 -15.46 -18.58 4.65
C GLY A 83 -14.85 -17.49 5.53
N GLY A 84 -13.65 -17.00 5.24
CA GLY A 84 -13.13 -15.73 5.79
C GLY A 84 -12.97 -15.64 7.32
N LYS A 85 -12.92 -16.77 8.03
CA LYS A 85 -12.94 -16.83 9.51
C LYS A 85 -11.91 -15.90 10.17
N LYS A 86 -10.66 -15.87 9.68
CA LYS A 86 -9.62 -14.96 10.21
C LYS A 86 -9.90 -13.48 9.94
N GLN A 87 -10.58 -13.15 8.85
CA GLN A 87 -10.95 -11.77 8.55
C GLN A 87 -12.15 -11.31 9.38
N ILE A 88 -13.12 -12.19 9.58
CA ILE A 88 -14.30 -11.99 10.44
C ILE A 88 -13.83 -11.75 11.89
N GLU A 89 -12.89 -12.55 12.39
CA GLU A 89 -12.27 -12.37 13.71
C GLU A 89 -11.50 -11.05 13.81
N ARG A 90 -10.71 -10.68 12.78
CA ARG A 90 -10.03 -9.37 12.75
C ARG A 90 -11.01 -8.21 12.77
N TRP A 91 -12.08 -8.29 11.97
CA TRP A 91 -13.12 -7.26 11.94
C TRP A 91 -13.86 -7.15 13.27
N GLN A 92 -14.17 -8.27 13.92
CA GLN A 92 -14.75 -8.29 15.27
C GLN A 92 -13.81 -7.64 16.28
N ASN A 93 -12.53 -8.02 16.28
CA ASN A 93 -11.52 -7.42 17.17
C ASN A 93 -11.35 -5.91 16.95
N ILE A 94 -11.41 -5.43 15.72
CA ILE A 94 -11.38 -3.98 15.41
C ILE A 94 -12.67 -3.31 15.92
N SER A 95 -13.84 -3.90 15.66
CA SER A 95 -15.13 -3.35 16.06
C SER A 95 -15.35 -3.34 17.58
N GLU A 96 -14.73 -4.27 18.31
CA GLU A 96 -14.77 -4.36 19.77
C GLU A 96 -13.74 -3.43 20.45
N GLY A 97 -13.04 -2.59 19.70
CA GLY A 97 -12.06 -1.65 20.25
C GLY A 97 -10.75 -2.30 20.72
N LYS A 98 -10.50 -3.57 20.39
CA LYS A 98 -9.20 -4.25 20.62
C LYS A 98 -8.13 -3.84 19.59
N GLY A 99 -8.35 -2.73 18.88
CA GLY A 99 -7.59 -2.27 17.72
C GLY A 99 -6.11 -2.00 17.96
N GLU A 100 -5.66 -1.93 19.22
CA GLU A 100 -4.27 -1.62 19.59
C GLU A 100 -3.28 -2.78 19.37
N LYS A 101 -3.75 -4.02 19.17
CA LYS A 101 -2.86 -5.19 18.92
C LYS A 101 -2.74 -5.61 17.46
N LEU A 102 -3.25 -4.81 16.52
CA LEU A 102 -3.03 -5.07 15.09
C LEU A 102 -1.75 -4.37 14.64
N PHE A 103 -0.61 -4.89 15.13
CA PHE A 103 0.64 -4.66 14.44
C PHE A 103 0.46 -5.15 13.00
N ILE A 104 0.44 -4.21 12.07
CA ILE A 104 0.76 -4.48 10.67
C ILE A 104 2.06 -5.28 10.73
N SER A 105 2.02 -6.54 10.27
CA SER A 105 3.22 -7.37 10.28
C SER A 105 4.32 -6.58 9.58
N PHE A 106 5.45 -6.37 10.26
CA PHE A 106 6.59 -5.64 9.71
C PHE A 106 6.99 -6.22 8.34
N ALA A 107 7.02 -7.55 8.23
CA ALA A 107 7.25 -8.24 6.97
C ALA A 107 6.17 -7.92 5.90
N GLY A 108 4.91 -7.79 6.33
CA GLY A 108 3.81 -7.37 5.46
C GLY A 108 3.97 -5.95 4.94
N SER A 109 4.37 -4.99 5.79
CA SER A 109 4.65 -3.62 5.34
C SER A 109 5.86 -3.55 4.41
N LEU A 110 6.92 -4.32 4.68
CA LEU A 110 8.09 -4.43 3.80
C LEU A 110 7.69 -4.94 2.42
N ALA A 111 6.97 -6.07 2.37
CA ALA A 111 6.52 -6.68 1.13
C ALA A 111 5.60 -5.75 0.33
N THR A 112 4.73 -5.02 1.03
CA THR A 112 3.80 -4.06 0.40
C THR A 112 4.55 -2.89 -0.24
N SER A 113 5.47 -2.25 0.49
CA SER A 113 6.27 -1.14 -0.03
C SER A 113 7.14 -1.57 -1.21
N PHE A 114 7.76 -2.75 -1.12
CA PHE A 114 8.55 -3.31 -2.22
C PHE A 114 7.66 -3.56 -3.44
N PHE A 115 6.55 -4.30 -3.25
CA PHE A 115 5.62 -4.65 -4.32
C PHE A 115 5.12 -3.42 -5.07
N PHE A 116 4.63 -2.39 -4.38
CA PHE A 116 4.13 -1.21 -5.06
C PHE A 116 5.21 -0.37 -5.74
N THR A 117 6.43 -0.36 -5.21
CA THR A 117 7.56 0.31 -5.87
C THR A 117 7.91 -0.40 -7.18
N THR A 118 8.02 -1.73 -7.14
CA THR A 118 8.25 -2.55 -8.34
C THR A 118 7.11 -2.42 -9.33
N LEU A 119 5.85 -2.48 -8.86
CA LEU A 119 4.68 -2.32 -9.72
C LEU A 119 4.68 -0.96 -10.41
N THR A 120 4.99 0.11 -9.69
CA THR A 120 5.11 1.45 -10.27
C THR A 120 6.20 1.50 -11.33
N ALA A 121 7.39 0.98 -11.04
CA ALA A 121 8.50 0.92 -11.98
C ALA A 121 8.14 0.13 -13.25
N LEU A 122 7.49 -1.04 -13.09
CA LEU A 122 7.03 -1.87 -14.20
C LEU A 122 5.98 -1.17 -15.04
N THR A 123 5.04 -0.45 -14.44
CA THR A 123 4.03 0.31 -15.19
C THR A 123 4.69 1.41 -16.00
N PHE A 124 5.62 2.18 -15.42
CA PHE A 124 6.39 3.19 -16.17
C PHE A 124 7.19 2.58 -17.33
N LEU A 125 7.81 1.40 -17.14
CA LEU A 125 8.51 0.69 -18.21
C LEU A 125 7.55 0.22 -19.30
N ALA A 126 6.42 -0.39 -18.94
CA ALA A 126 5.44 -0.92 -19.88
C ALA A 126 4.74 0.18 -20.69
N THR A 127 4.56 1.36 -20.10
CA THR A 127 3.86 2.48 -20.75
C THR A 127 4.80 3.45 -21.45
N SER A 128 6.12 3.30 -21.27
CA SER A 128 7.15 4.21 -21.80
C SER A 128 7.00 4.48 -23.30
N GLY A 129 6.79 3.44 -24.11
CA GLY A 129 6.64 3.56 -25.56
C GLY A 129 5.35 4.25 -26.01
N PHE A 130 4.26 4.13 -25.25
CA PHE A 130 2.96 4.74 -25.59
C PHE A 130 2.86 6.19 -25.12
N VAL A 131 3.53 6.51 -24.02
CA VAL A 131 3.49 7.84 -23.38
C VAL A 131 4.62 8.75 -23.90
N GLY A 132 5.56 8.21 -24.69
CA GLY A 132 6.72 8.97 -25.20
C GLY A 132 7.77 9.25 -24.12
N LEU A 133 7.77 8.45 -23.04
CA LEU A 133 8.61 8.66 -21.87
C LEU A 133 9.90 7.83 -21.97
N ALA A 134 11.05 8.48 -21.85
CA ALA A 134 12.33 7.78 -21.76
C ALA A 134 12.53 7.21 -20.34
N VAL A 135 12.15 5.94 -20.13
CA VAL A 135 12.37 5.23 -18.86
C VAL A 135 13.38 4.12 -19.06
N ARG A 136 14.44 4.14 -18.25
CA ARG A 136 15.40 3.04 -18.14
C ARG A 136 15.67 2.81 -16.67
N PHE A 137 14.96 1.85 -16.09
CA PHE A 137 15.24 1.41 -14.73
C PHE A 137 16.09 0.15 -14.79
N THR A 138 17.28 0.20 -14.21
CA THR A 138 18.03 -1.01 -13.89
C THR A 138 17.50 -1.65 -12.61
N ILE A 139 17.88 -2.91 -12.38
CA ILE A 139 17.53 -3.64 -11.16
C ILE A 139 18.02 -2.88 -9.90
N PRO A 140 19.28 -2.38 -9.84
CA PRO A 140 19.75 -1.56 -8.72
C PRO A 140 18.86 -0.35 -8.38
N VAL A 141 18.38 0.38 -9.38
CA VAL A 141 17.49 1.55 -9.16
C VAL A 141 16.19 1.14 -8.49
N VAL A 142 15.54 0.09 -8.99
CA VAL A 142 14.26 -0.39 -8.43
C VAL A 142 14.45 -0.91 -7.00
N LEU A 143 15.52 -1.66 -6.74
CA LEU A 143 15.83 -2.18 -5.40
C LEU A 143 16.11 -1.04 -4.41
N LEU A 144 16.92 -0.06 -4.80
CA LEU A 144 17.24 1.09 -3.95
C LEU A 144 16.01 1.95 -3.68
N ALA A 145 15.18 2.20 -4.69
CA ALA A 145 13.92 2.91 -4.52
C ALA A 145 12.98 2.18 -3.55
N ALA A 146 12.89 0.85 -3.66
CA ALA A 146 12.07 0.04 -2.76
C ALA A 146 12.57 0.11 -1.32
N LEU A 147 13.90 0.09 -1.11
CA LEU A 147 14.51 0.29 0.21
C LEU A 147 14.20 1.67 0.79
N PHE A 148 14.25 2.73 -0.03
CA PHE A 148 13.84 4.06 0.43
C PHE A 148 12.36 4.14 0.79
N ASN A 149 11.49 3.49 0.02
CA ASN A 149 10.05 3.47 0.30
C ASN A 149 9.74 2.68 1.59
N ILE A 150 10.47 1.59 1.83
CA ILE A 150 10.46 0.85 3.10
C ILE A 150 10.90 1.76 4.25
N ALA A 151 12.05 2.43 4.13
CA ALA A 151 12.57 3.29 5.17
C ALA A 151 11.62 4.44 5.49
N ALA A 152 11.00 5.04 4.47
CA ALA A 152 9.97 6.06 4.63
C ALA A 152 8.73 5.54 5.38
N GLY A 153 8.26 4.34 5.06
CA GLY A 153 7.14 3.70 5.75
C GLY A 153 7.44 3.42 7.23
N ILE A 154 8.66 2.97 7.54
CA ILE A 154 9.12 2.76 8.92
C ILE A 154 9.21 4.09 9.66
N ALA A 155 9.83 5.10 9.07
CA ALA A 155 9.95 6.43 9.66
C ALA A 155 8.58 7.05 9.97
N ALA A 156 7.63 6.97 9.01
CA ALA A 156 6.27 7.44 9.22
C ALA A 156 5.58 6.71 10.38
N SER A 157 5.74 5.39 10.48
CA SER A 157 5.18 4.58 11.56
C SER A 157 5.75 4.97 12.92
N LEU A 158 7.06 5.22 13.01
CA LEU A 158 7.73 5.68 14.23
C LEU A 158 7.26 7.08 14.66
N ILE A 159 7.11 8.00 13.70
CA ILE A 159 6.62 9.37 13.96
C ILE A 159 5.19 9.32 14.49
N VAL A 160 4.31 8.55 13.86
CA VAL A 160 2.92 8.37 14.33
C VAL A 160 2.88 7.76 15.73
N GLY A 161 3.70 6.73 15.99
CA GLY A 161 3.83 6.14 17.33
C GLY A 161 4.30 7.15 18.38
N LEU A 162 5.26 8.01 18.04
CA LEU A 162 5.75 9.07 18.92
C LEU A 162 4.67 10.11 19.20
N ILE A 163 3.91 10.53 18.18
CA ILE A 163 2.79 11.47 18.33
C ILE A 163 1.74 10.90 19.28
N PHE A 164 1.36 9.63 19.15
CA PHE A 164 0.41 9.00 20.08
C PHE A 164 0.92 8.96 21.52
N LEU A 165 2.22 8.67 21.71
CA LEU A 165 2.85 8.66 23.02
C LEU A 165 2.82 10.05 23.67
N ILE A 166 3.14 11.11 22.91
CA ILE A 166 3.13 12.50 23.38
C ILE A 166 1.69 12.97 23.66
N ALA A 167 0.76 12.67 22.75
CA ALA A 167 -0.64 13.06 22.86
C ALA A 167 -1.43 12.27 23.92
N LYS A 168 -0.80 11.28 24.59
CA LYS A 168 -1.43 10.38 25.57
C LYS A 168 -2.71 9.72 25.07
N VAL A 169 -2.85 9.58 23.75
CA VAL A 169 -3.98 8.90 23.12
C VAL A 169 -3.88 7.43 23.51
N GLY A 170 -4.88 6.91 24.23
CA GLY A 170 -4.88 5.54 24.78
C GLY A 170 -4.61 5.44 26.28
N ARG A 171 -4.26 6.52 26.99
CA ARG A 171 -4.29 6.48 28.47
C ARG A 171 -5.75 6.44 28.93
N LYS A 172 -6.19 5.28 29.44
CA LYS A 172 -7.36 5.22 30.33
C LYS A 172 -7.15 6.26 31.43
N LYS A 173 -8.09 7.21 31.55
CA LYS A 173 -8.17 8.08 32.72
C LYS A 173 -8.26 7.16 33.95
N SER A 174 -7.17 7.09 34.71
CA SER A 174 -7.20 6.60 36.09
C SER A 174 -7.73 7.70 37.00
#